data_AF-A0A398B3A0-F1
#
_entry.id   AF-A0A398B3A0-F1
#
_cell.length_a   1.000
_cell.length_b   1.000
_cell.length_c   1.000
_cell.angle_alpha   90.00
_cell.angle_beta   90.00
_cell.angle_gamma   90.00
#
_symmetry.space_group_name_H-M   'P 1'
#
loop_
_entity.id
_entity.type
_entity.pdbx_description
1 polymer ?
#
loop_
_entity_poly.entity_id
_entity_poly.type
_entity_poly.pdbx_seq_one_letter_code
_entity_poly.pdbx_strand_id
1 'polypeptide(L)'
;MSYDHVEQNKKMFVRRFFGDLREKGIKQSLKYTLEQKVENFKVTKADYKELLAKKMYTYKTIDGLFLWEVDRKLNRIARKGFKQKDLDSGVITIVLSRKQTNELATEEEKARLESTIDDLDGYENLRLRQFYRYKTEYCEKKFYGKVTRWVELKITNL
;
A
#
# COMPACT_ATOMS: atom_id res chain seq x y z
N MET A 1 -15.11 0.82 -8.71
CA MET A 1 -15.81 1.94 -8.06
C MET A 1 -17.14 2.12 -8.78
N SER A 2 -18.27 1.84 -8.13
CA SER A 2 -19.59 1.84 -8.76
C SER A 2 -20.06 3.26 -9.11
N TYR A 3 -20.57 3.45 -10.33
CA TYR A 3 -21.11 4.71 -10.86
C TYR A 3 -22.31 5.23 -10.04
N ASP A 4 -23.00 4.36 -9.31
CA ASP A 4 -24.23 4.70 -8.57
C ASP A 4 -24.00 5.67 -7.40
N HIS A 5 -22.81 5.63 -6.78
CA HIS A 5 -22.49 6.55 -5.67
C HIS A 5 -22.25 7.99 -6.14
N VAL A 6 -21.83 8.19 -7.39
CA VAL A 6 -21.57 9.52 -7.95
C VAL A 6 -22.89 10.21 -8.33
N GLU A 7 -23.87 9.45 -8.82
CA GLU A 7 -25.20 9.98 -9.14
C GLU A 7 -26.03 10.33 -7.90
N GLN A 8 -25.97 9.52 -6.85
CA GLN A 8 -26.65 9.82 -5.59
C GLN A 8 -26.09 11.09 -4.93
N ASN A 9 -24.77 11.29 -4.94
CA ASN A 9 -24.14 12.51 -4.42
C ASN A 9 -24.51 13.76 -5.23
N LYS A 10 -24.63 13.65 -6.57
CA LYS A 10 -25.12 14.76 -7.42
C LYS A 10 -26.56 15.14 -7.07
N LYS A 11 -27.46 14.16 -6.90
CA LYS A 11 -28.88 14.44 -6.56
C LYS A 11 -29.02 15.11 -5.17
N MET A 12 -28.24 14.68 -4.18
CA MET A 12 -28.23 15.32 -2.85
C MET A 12 -27.69 16.75 -2.88
N PHE A 13 -26.62 16.98 -3.63
CA PHE A 13 -26.01 18.31 -3.76
C PHE A 13 -26.97 19.31 -4.41
N VAL A 14 -27.67 18.90 -5.49
CA VAL A 14 -28.66 19.74 -6.18
C VAL A 14 -29.81 20.11 -5.23
N ARG A 15 -30.34 19.16 -4.46
CA ARG A 15 -31.39 19.44 -3.47
C ARG A 15 -30.95 20.43 -2.39
N ARG A 16 -29.74 20.29 -1.85
CA ARG A 16 -29.20 21.24 -0.85
C ARG A 16 -28.97 22.62 -1.44
N PHE A 17 -28.40 22.71 -2.64
CA PHE A 17 -28.15 23.99 -3.31
C PHE A 17 -29.43 24.79 -3.55
N PHE A 18 -30.49 24.14 -4.05
CA PHE A 18 -31.78 24.79 -4.25
C PHE A 18 -32.52 25.10 -2.93
N GLY A 19 -32.28 24.34 -1.85
CA GLY A 19 -32.76 24.65 -0.51
C GLY A 19 -32.12 25.92 0.07
N ASP A 20 -30.78 26.01 0.05
CA ASP A 20 -30.04 27.19 0.53
C ASP A 20 -30.29 28.44 -0.32
N LEU A 21 -30.54 28.28 -1.63
CA LEU A 21 -30.98 29.35 -2.53
C LEU A 21 -32.29 30.00 -2.07
N ARG A 22 -33.21 29.19 -1.54
CA ARG A 22 -34.55 29.62 -1.11
C ARG A 22 -34.54 30.31 0.25
N GLU A 23 -33.64 29.91 1.15
CA GLU A 23 -33.55 30.45 2.52
C GLU A 23 -32.57 31.62 2.68
N LYS A 24 -31.42 31.61 1.98
CA LYS A 24 -30.30 32.54 2.24
C LYS A 24 -29.94 33.42 1.04
N GLY A 25 -30.61 33.21 -0.10
CA GLY A 25 -30.36 33.96 -1.34
C GLY A 25 -29.15 33.47 -2.15
N ILE A 26 -29.10 33.91 -3.41
CA ILE A 26 -28.17 33.42 -4.45
C ILE A 26 -26.70 33.63 -4.07
N LYS A 27 -26.35 34.76 -3.43
CA LYS A 27 -24.96 35.06 -3.05
C LYS A 27 -24.42 34.13 -1.96
N GLN A 28 -25.23 33.82 -0.94
CA GLN A 28 -24.80 32.99 0.20
C GLN A 28 -24.74 31.50 -0.16
N SER A 29 -25.69 31.02 -0.96
CA SER A 29 -25.67 29.64 -1.50
C SER A 29 -24.50 29.40 -2.45
N LEU A 30 -24.16 30.37 -3.32
CA LEU A 30 -22.95 30.31 -4.16
C LEU A 30 -21.67 30.33 -3.31
N LYS A 31 -21.60 31.18 -2.28
CA LYS A 31 -20.45 31.27 -1.37
C LYS A 31 -20.22 29.93 -0.65
N TYR A 32 -21.27 29.36 -0.06
CA TYR A 32 -21.21 28.05 0.62
C TYR A 32 -20.77 26.92 -0.33
N THR A 33 -21.28 26.93 -1.55
CA THR A 33 -20.91 25.95 -2.57
C THR A 33 -19.45 26.06 -3.00
N LEU A 34 -18.95 27.29 -3.13
CA LEU A 34 -17.53 27.56 -3.40
C LEU A 34 -16.66 27.10 -2.24
N GLU A 35 -17.03 27.42 -1.01
CA GLU A 35 -16.32 26.98 0.20
C GLU A 35 -16.25 25.46 0.30
N GLN A 36 -17.35 24.74 0.06
CA GLN A 36 -17.35 23.28 0.00
C GLN A 36 -16.45 22.73 -1.11
N LYS A 37 -16.47 23.33 -2.31
CA LYS A 37 -15.58 22.90 -3.41
C LYS A 37 -14.11 23.13 -3.08
N VAL A 38 -13.78 24.27 -2.47
CA VAL A 38 -12.42 24.59 -2.03
C VAL A 38 -11.96 23.60 -0.96
N GLU A 39 -12.82 23.29 0.01
CA GLU A 39 -12.47 22.34 1.07
C GLU A 39 -12.30 20.92 0.54
N ASN A 40 -13.22 20.46 -0.31
CA ASN A 40 -13.08 19.19 -1.02
C ASN A 40 -11.80 19.15 -1.86
N PHE A 41 -11.44 20.25 -2.54
CA PHE A 41 -10.21 20.33 -3.32
C PHE A 41 -8.96 20.26 -2.44
N LYS A 42 -8.95 20.89 -1.26
CA LYS A 42 -7.85 20.80 -0.30
C LYS A 42 -7.67 19.38 0.22
N VAL A 43 -8.76 18.72 0.64
CA VAL A 43 -8.76 17.33 1.10
C VAL A 43 -8.24 16.41 -0.01
N THR A 44 -8.81 16.53 -1.21
CA THR A 44 -8.36 15.74 -2.37
C THR A 44 -6.88 15.99 -2.68
N LYS A 45 -6.41 17.23 -2.63
CA LYS A 45 -5.00 17.57 -2.85
C LYS A 45 -4.09 16.95 -1.78
N ALA A 46 -4.52 16.93 -0.52
CA ALA A 46 -3.78 16.30 0.56
C ALA A 46 -3.67 14.78 0.34
N ASP A 47 -4.79 14.12 0.00
CA ASP A 47 -4.83 12.69 -0.30
C ASP A 47 -3.92 12.34 -1.48
N TYR A 48 -3.97 13.13 -2.57
CA TYR A 48 -3.08 12.94 -3.72
C TYR A 48 -1.61 13.13 -3.36
N LYS A 49 -1.28 14.10 -2.51
CA LYS A 49 0.09 14.34 -2.06
C LYS A 49 0.60 13.17 -1.22
N GLU A 50 -0.24 12.61 -0.36
CA GLU A 50 0.07 11.42 0.43
C GLU A 50 0.26 10.20 -0.48
N LEU A 51 -0.62 9.99 -1.45
CA LEU A 51 -0.53 8.91 -2.45
C LEU A 51 0.75 9.01 -3.30
N LEU A 52 1.13 10.23 -3.70
CA LEU A 52 2.37 10.49 -4.43
C LEU A 52 3.60 10.25 -3.58
N ALA A 53 3.64 10.77 -2.35
CA ALA A 53 4.74 10.53 -1.42
C ALA A 53 4.92 9.03 -1.15
N LYS A 54 3.79 8.33 -1.00
CA LYS A 54 3.74 6.87 -0.90
C LYS A 54 4.36 6.20 -2.13
N LYS A 55 3.87 6.50 -3.33
CA LYS A 55 4.45 5.91 -4.56
C LYS A 55 5.94 6.21 -4.69
N MET A 56 6.39 7.43 -4.40
CA MET A 56 7.81 7.79 -4.43
C MET A 56 8.65 6.99 -3.45
N TYR A 57 8.13 6.64 -2.27
CA TYR A 57 8.83 5.78 -1.31
C TYR A 57 9.09 4.38 -1.88
N THR A 58 8.12 3.79 -2.59
CA THR A 58 8.29 2.46 -3.21
C THR A 58 9.34 2.43 -4.33
N TYR A 59 9.66 3.56 -4.96
CA TYR A 59 10.75 3.62 -5.96
C TYR A 59 12.15 3.64 -5.34
N LYS A 60 12.28 3.71 -4.02
CA LYS A 60 13.57 3.67 -3.35
C LYS A 60 14.18 2.27 -3.40
N THR A 61 15.50 2.25 -3.25
CA THR A 61 16.29 1.04 -3.06
C THR A 61 16.86 1.07 -1.64
N ILE A 62 16.72 -0.03 -0.89
CA ILE A 62 17.32 -0.20 0.44
C ILE A 62 18.21 -1.45 0.40
N ASP A 63 19.49 -1.31 0.71
CA ASP A 63 20.48 -2.40 0.69
C ASP A 63 20.44 -3.22 -0.63
N GLY A 64 20.31 -2.48 -1.74
CA GLY A 64 20.20 -3.03 -3.10
C GLY A 64 18.85 -3.68 -3.42
N LEU A 65 17.86 -3.67 -2.52
CA LEU A 65 16.51 -4.17 -2.72
C LEU A 65 15.58 -3.08 -3.22
N PHE A 66 14.94 -3.33 -4.37
CA PHE A 66 13.92 -2.44 -4.92
C PHE A 66 12.59 -2.63 -4.19
N LEU A 67 12.13 -1.61 -3.46
CA LEU A 67 10.93 -1.72 -2.62
C LEU A 67 9.66 -1.96 -3.45
N TRP A 68 9.56 -1.36 -4.63
CA TRP A 68 8.43 -1.58 -5.55
C TRP A 68 8.28 -3.04 -5.98
N GLU A 69 9.39 -3.80 -6.06
CA GLU A 69 9.34 -5.21 -6.44
C GLU A 69 8.73 -6.05 -5.29
N VAL A 70 9.13 -5.75 -4.06
CA VAL A 70 8.59 -6.37 -2.85
C VAL A 70 7.11 -6.05 -2.71
N ASP A 71 6.76 -4.77 -2.78
CA ASP A 71 5.37 -4.29 -2.68
C ASP A 71 4.47 -4.97 -3.73
N ARG A 72 4.89 -5.04 -5.00
CA ARG A 72 4.12 -5.75 -6.04
C ARG A 72 3.92 -7.23 -5.73
N LYS A 73 4.91 -7.90 -5.14
CA LYS A 73 4.80 -9.32 -4.77
C LYS A 73 3.88 -9.50 -3.58
N LEU A 74 4.01 -8.68 -2.54
CA LEU A 74 3.10 -8.67 -1.39
C LEU A 74 1.66 -8.39 -1.82
N ASN A 75 1.42 -7.34 -2.60
CA ASN A 75 0.09 -7.01 -3.12
C ASN A 75 -0.49 -8.13 -3.99
N ARG A 76 0.34 -8.83 -4.78
CA ARG A 76 -0.10 -9.98 -5.56
C ARG A 76 -0.54 -11.13 -4.66
N ILE A 77 0.18 -11.39 -3.57
CA ILE A 77 -0.17 -12.43 -2.61
C ILE A 77 -1.43 -12.01 -1.83
N ALA A 78 -1.51 -10.76 -1.37
CA ALA A 78 -2.69 -10.21 -0.69
C ALA A 78 -3.98 -10.37 -1.51
N ARG A 79 -3.90 -10.13 -2.83
CA ARG A 79 -5.05 -10.30 -3.75
C ARG A 79 -5.41 -11.75 -4.03
N LYS A 80 -4.44 -12.66 -4.04
CA LYS A 80 -4.66 -14.07 -4.39
C LYS A 80 -4.91 -14.95 -3.18
N GLY A 81 -4.55 -14.49 -1.98
CA GLY A 81 -4.46 -15.31 -0.78
C GLY A 81 -3.26 -16.26 -0.81
N PHE A 82 -3.08 -16.97 0.31
CA PHE A 82 -2.10 -18.03 0.43
C PHE A 82 -2.64 -19.30 -0.23
N LYS A 83 -1.78 -20.06 -0.92
CA LYS A 83 -2.19 -21.36 -1.47
C LYS A 83 -2.23 -22.38 -0.34
N GLN A 84 -3.09 -23.39 -0.45
CA GLN A 84 -3.19 -24.45 0.57
C GLN A 84 -1.83 -25.07 0.90
N LYS A 85 -1.04 -25.42 -0.11
CA LYS A 85 0.31 -25.96 0.09
C LYS A 85 1.26 -25.05 0.91
N ASP A 86 1.06 -23.73 0.82
CA ASP A 86 1.89 -22.75 1.51
C ASP A 86 1.36 -22.53 2.95
N LEU A 87 0.06 -22.77 3.17
CA LEU A 87 -0.54 -22.87 4.50
C LEU A 87 -0.03 -24.14 5.21
N ASP A 88 -0.04 -25.28 4.52
CA ASP A 88 0.38 -26.57 5.07
C ASP A 88 1.88 -26.58 5.43
N SER A 89 2.72 -25.91 4.63
CA SER A 89 4.15 -25.73 4.94
C SER A 89 4.42 -24.69 6.03
N GLY A 90 3.45 -23.81 6.30
CA GLY A 90 3.59 -22.67 7.19
C GLY A 90 4.59 -21.60 6.71
N VAL A 91 5.11 -21.70 5.48
CA VAL A 91 6.15 -20.79 4.97
C VAL A 91 5.87 -20.43 3.52
N ILE A 92 5.86 -19.13 3.23
CA ILE A 92 5.77 -18.58 1.90
C ILE A 92 7.08 -17.91 1.53
N THR A 93 7.69 -18.38 0.45
CA THR A 93 8.94 -17.81 -0.06
C THR A 93 8.69 -16.80 -1.18
N ILE A 94 9.16 -15.58 -0.97
CA ILE A 94 9.19 -14.51 -1.96
C ILE A 94 10.63 -14.35 -2.45
N VAL A 95 10.95 -14.94 -3.61
CA VAL A 95 12.27 -14.76 -4.23
C VAL A 95 12.44 -13.31 -4.62
N LEU A 96 13.56 -12.68 -4.29
CA LEU A 96 13.88 -11.29 -4.63
C LEU A 96 14.92 -11.22 -5.76
N SER A 97 15.04 -10.05 -6.39
CA SER A 97 16.11 -9.80 -7.36
C SER A 97 17.48 -9.99 -6.72
N ARG A 98 18.46 -10.49 -7.48
CA ARG A 98 19.80 -10.80 -6.96
C ARG A 98 20.50 -9.55 -6.43
N LYS A 99 21.32 -9.71 -5.39
CA LYS A 99 22.19 -8.64 -4.90
C LYS A 99 23.29 -8.39 -5.96
N GLN A 100 23.59 -7.12 -6.21
CA GLN A 100 24.68 -6.76 -7.13
C GLN A 100 26.05 -7.02 -6.50
N THR A 101 26.15 -6.91 -5.18
CA THR A 101 27.36 -7.22 -4.41
C THR A 101 27.42 -8.70 -4.06
N ASN A 102 28.63 -9.20 -3.79
CA ASN A 102 28.88 -10.59 -3.39
C ASN A 102 29.00 -10.77 -1.87
N GLU A 103 28.55 -9.76 -1.14
CA GLU A 103 28.61 -9.65 0.31
C GLU A 103 27.24 -9.96 0.89
N LEU A 104 27.20 -10.79 1.93
CA LEU A 104 25.97 -11.09 2.64
C LEU A 104 25.59 -9.90 3.53
N ALA A 105 24.29 -9.71 3.72
CA ALA A 105 23.78 -8.70 4.62
C ALA A 105 24.17 -9.00 6.07
N THR A 106 24.60 -7.98 6.80
CA THR A 106 24.82 -8.05 8.26
C THR A 106 23.48 -8.21 8.98
N GLU A 107 23.49 -8.67 10.23
CA GLU A 107 22.24 -8.83 11.00
C GLU A 107 21.46 -7.50 11.17
N GLU A 108 22.17 -6.37 11.27
CA GLU A 108 21.55 -5.04 11.31
C GLU A 108 20.86 -4.68 9.99
N GLU A 109 21.48 -4.99 8.85
CA GLU A 109 20.89 -4.80 7.53
C GLU A 109 19.68 -5.72 7.33
N LYS A 110 19.75 -6.97 7.78
CA LYS A 110 18.61 -7.90 7.73
C LYS A 110 17.42 -7.35 8.53
N ALA A 111 17.65 -6.92 9.77
CA ALA A 111 16.61 -6.35 10.60
C ALA A 111 15.98 -5.09 9.97
N ARG A 112 16.80 -4.23 9.36
CA ARG A 112 16.32 -3.06 8.63
C ARG A 112 15.47 -3.45 7.42
N LEU A 113 15.89 -4.46 6.66
CA LEU A 113 15.14 -4.97 5.53
C LEU A 113 13.81 -5.57 5.96
N GLU A 114 13.80 -6.39 7.01
CA GLU A 114 12.58 -6.99 7.57
C GLU A 114 11.58 -5.92 8.02
N SER A 115 12.04 -4.92 8.77
CA SER A 115 11.19 -3.79 9.20
C SER A 115 10.63 -3.02 7.99
N THR A 116 11.47 -2.77 6.98
CA THR A 116 11.02 -2.07 5.77
C THR A 116 9.97 -2.89 5.02
N ILE A 117 10.16 -4.20 4.90
CA ILE A 117 9.22 -5.09 4.23
C ILE A 117 7.89 -5.13 4.98
N ASP A 118 7.94 -5.11 6.32
CA ASP A 118 6.76 -5.02 7.16
C ASP A 118 6.00 -3.70 6.97
N ASP A 119 6.71 -2.58 6.83
CA ASP A 119 6.12 -1.26 6.54
C ASP A 119 5.49 -1.20 5.14
N LEU A 120 5.95 -2.02 4.19
CA LEU A 120 5.34 -2.15 2.87
C LEU A 120 4.04 -2.96 2.90
N ASP A 121 3.78 -3.78 3.93
CA ASP A 121 2.51 -4.50 4.03
C ASP A 121 1.36 -3.52 4.27
N GLY A 122 0.41 -3.48 3.33
CA GLY A 122 -0.74 -2.59 3.42
C GLY A 122 -0.55 -1.19 2.86
N TYR A 123 0.48 -0.99 2.02
CA TYR A 123 0.77 0.29 1.42
C TYR A 123 -0.22 0.67 0.30
N GLU A 124 -0.66 -0.29 -0.51
CA GLU A 124 -1.49 0.01 -1.69
C GLU A 124 -2.98 -0.29 -1.57
N ASN A 125 -3.48 -1.18 -0.69
CA ASN A 125 -4.93 -1.29 -0.34
C ASN A 125 -5.28 -2.50 0.55
N LEU A 126 -4.57 -3.63 0.46
CA LEU A 126 -4.89 -4.86 1.20
C LEU A 126 -3.70 -5.25 2.07
N ARG A 127 -3.88 -5.27 3.39
CA ARG A 127 -2.83 -5.71 4.33
C ARG A 127 -2.89 -7.22 4.45
N LEU A 128 -1.82 -7.92 4.10
CA LEU A 128 -1.72 -9.37 4.29
C LEU A 128 -1.92 -9.76 5.76
N ARG A 129 -1.39 -8.93 6.67
CA ARG A 129 -1.55 -9.09 8.12
C ARG A 129 -2.99 -9.02 8.64
N GLN A 130 -3.96 -8.54 7.84
CA GLN A 130 -5.38 -8.60 8.22
C GLN A 130 -5.97 -10.00 8.07
N PHE A 131 -5.40 -10.83 7.18
CA PHE A 131 -5.92 -12.16 6.88
C PHE A 131 -5.08 -13.26 7.53
N TYR A 132 -3.77 -13.05 7.68
CA TYR A 132 -2.85 -14.06 8.17
C TYR A 132 -1.91 -13.46 9.21
N ARG A 133 -1.65 -14.22 10.27
CA ARG A 133 -0.56 -13.91 11.20
C ARG A 133 0.71 -14.55 10.66
N TYR A 134 1.72 -13.73 10.39
CA TYR A 134 3.02 -14.21 9.94
C TYR A 134 4.15 -13.34 10.48
N LYS A 135 5.36 -13.90 10.47
CA LYS A 135 6.62 -13.21 10.70
C LYS A 135 7.39 -13.13 9.39
N THR A 136 7.91 -11.94 9.08
CA THR A 136 8.81 -11.72 7.95
C THR A 136 10.23 -12.08 8.37
N GLU A 137 10.91 -12.86 7.54
CA GLU A 137 12.32 -13.19 7.74
C GLU A 137 13.07 -13.02 6.43
N TYR A 138 14.18 -12.29 6.48
CA TYR A 138 15.02 -12.05 5.32
C TYR A 138 16.15 -13.08 5.25
N CYS A 139 16.30 -13.70 4.08
CA CYS A 139 17.27 -14.76 3.87
C CYS A 139 18.16 -14.47 2.66
N GLU A 140 19.45 -14.74 2.82
CA GLU A 140 20.42 -14.71 1.73
C GLU A 140 21.30 -15.95 1.74
N LYS A 141 21.71 -16.37 0.54
CA LYS A 141 22.69 -17.45 0.37
C LYS A 141 23.61 -17.14 -0.81
N LYS A 142 24.89 -17.39 -0.61
CA LYS A 142 25.91 -17.29 -1.64
C LYS A 142 25.90 -18.54 -2.52
N PHE A 143 25.82 -18.36 -3.82
CA PHE A 143 25.79 -19.43 -4.81
C PHE A 143 26.59 -19.04 -6.06
N TYR A 144 27.66 -19.78 -6.38
CA TYR A 144 28.58 -19.50 -7.49
C TYR A 144 28.99 -18.03 -7.62
N GLY A 145 29.41 -17.40 -6.51
CA GLY A 145 29.85 -16.01 -6.50
C GLY A 145 28.75 -14.97 -6.70
N LYS A 146 27.47 -15.37 -6.61
CA LYS A 146 26.30 -14.49 -6.60
C LYS A 146 25.52 -14.68 -5.31
N VAL A 147 24.96 -13.61 -4.77
CA VAL A 147 24.07 -13.68 -3.61
C VAL A 147 22.62 -13.79 -4.10
N THR A 148 22.00 -14.92 -3.77
CA THR A 148 20.55 -15.11 -3.94
C THR A 148 19.88 -14.73 -2.64
N ARG A 149 18.77 -14.00 -2.74
CA ARG A 149 18.02 -13.52 -1.58
C ARG A 149 16.53 -13.73 -1.76
N TRP A 150 15.86 -13.97 -0.66
CA TRP A 150 14.42 -14.19 -0.59
C TRP A 150 13.90 -13.72 0.77
N VAL A 151 12.59 -13.59 0.84
CA VAL A 151 11.88 -13.30 2.09
C VAL A 151 10.98 -14.48 2.38
N GLU A 152 11.00 -14.94 3.62
CA GLU A 152 10.07 -15.95 4.12
C GLU A 152 9.00 -15.27 4.95
N LEU A 153 7.73 -15.53 4.61
CA LEU A 153 6.61 -15.20 5.47
C LEU A 153 6.24 -16.47 6.24
N LYS A 154 6.65 -16.54 7.50
CA LYS A 154 6.42 -17.69 8.39
C LYS A 154 5.08 -17.51 9.07
N ILE A 155 4.10 -18.32 8.72
CA ILE A 155 2.74 -18.27 9.26
C ILE A 155 2.79 -18.73 10.72
N THR A 156 2.31 -17.88 11.63
CA THR A 156 2.40 -18.12 13.08
C THR A 156 1.12 -18.68 13.70
N ASN A 157 0.01 -18.71 12.96
CA ASN A 157 -1.23 -19.39 13.35
C ASN A 157 -1.89 -20.02 12.12
N LEU A 158 -2.18 -21.32 12.19
CA LEU A 158 -3.33 -21.93 11.52
C LEU A 158 -4.47 -22.05 12.52
#